data_AF-A0A7J2I2G2-F1
#
_entry.id   AF-A0A7J2I2G2-F1
#
_cell.length_a   1.000
_cell.length_b   1.000
_cell.length_c   1.000
_cell.angle_alpha   90.00
_cell.angle_beta   90.00
_cell.angle_gamma   90.00
#
_symmetry.space_group_name_H-M   'P 1'
#
loop_
_entity.id
_entity.type
_entity.pdbx_description
1 polymer ?
#
loop_
_entity_poly.entity_id
_entity_poly.type
_entity_poly.pdbx_seq_one_letter_code
_entity_poly.pdbx_strand_id
1 'polypeptide(L)'
;MKFVVEKRKHPNIPKYISSDFELAKKFAELLKKELEDFLKSAILFGSTARAEHPVYEPDIDVLLIIDDMTQILSPEVIQAYRVIVENTAAKVSKRLHITTLKLTSFWESVRNGDPIIINMLRDGVPLY
;
A
#
# COMPACT_ATOMS: atom_id res chain seq x y z
N MET A 1 10.24 -7.78 -30.24
CA MET A 1 10.15 -6.31 -30.08
C MET A 1 10.10 -6.01 -28.59
N LYS A 2 11.16 -5.43 -27.99
CA LYS A 2 11.13 -5.05 -26.56
C LYS A 2 10.53 -3.65 -26.48
N PHE A 3 9.30 -3.55 -26.00
CA PHE A 3 8.69 -2.25 -25.72
C PHE A 3 9.45 -1.63 -24.53
N VAL A 4 10.22 -0.58 -24.80
CA VAL A 4 10.85 0.23 -23.75
C VAL A 4 9.77 1.17 -23.25
N VAL A 5 9.03 0.73 -22.21
CA VAL A 5 8.07 1.59 -21.52
C VAL A 5 8.86 2.46 -20.55
N GLU A 6 9.01 3.73 -20.88
CA GLU A 6 9.63 4.69 -19.96
C GLU A 6 8.80 4.82 -18.68
N LYS A 7 9.48 4.83 -17.53
CA LYS A 7 8.82 4.99 -16.23
C LYS A 7 8.28 6.40 -16.10
N ARG A 8 7.03 6.61 -16.49
CA ARG A 8 6.32 7.87 -16.29
C ARG A 8 6.16 8.13 -14.80
N LYS A 9 6.45 9.35 -14.34
CA LYS A 9 6.13 9.75 -12.98
C LYS A 9 4.62 9.72 -12.81
N HIS A 10 4.13 9.00 -11.80
CA HIS A 10 2.70 8.89 -11.56
C HIS A 10 2.13 10.30 -11.27
N PRO A 11 1.03 10.70 -11.92
CA PRO A 11 0.51 12.08 -11.85
C PRO A 11 0.10 12.49 -10.43
N ASN A 12 -0.13 11.52 -9.54
CA ASN A 12 -0.51 11.78 -8.15
C ASN A 12 0.67 11.88 -7.18
N ILE A 13 1.91 11.57 -7.59
CA ILE A 13 3.10 11.73 -6.70
C ILE A 13 3.25 13.15 -6.16
N PRO A 14 3.09 14.22 -6.97
CA PRO A 14 3.22 15.61 -6.50
C PRO A 14 2.14 16.02 -5.49
N LYS A 15 1.05 15.24 -5.37
CA LYS A 15 -0.04 15.52 -4.43
C LYS A 15 0.31 15.12 -2.99
N TYR A 16 1.33 14.30 -2.81
CA TYR A 16 1.77 13.85 -1.48
C TYR A 16 2.94 14.69 -0.99
N ILE A 17 2.98 14.93 0.32
CA ILE A 17 4.14 15.52 0.98
C ILE A 17 5.33 14.58 0.76
N SER A 18 6.46 15.12 0.30
CA SER A 18 7.63 14.31 -0.08
C SER A 18 8.13 13.42 1.07
N SER A 19 8.07 13.91 2.31
CA SER A 19 8.43 13.13 3.50
C SER A 19 7.51 11.92 3.72
N ASP A 20 6.21 12.07 3.53
CA ASP A 20 5.24 11.00 3.75
C ASP A 20 5.38 9.91 2.68
N PHE A 21 5.62 10.33 1.43
CA PHE A 21 5.93 9.41 0.34
C PHE A 21 7.23 8.62 0.61
N GLU A 22 8.29 9.27 1.10
CA GLU A 22 9.54 8.61 1.45
C GLU A 22 9.37 7.61 2.59
N LEU A 23 8.61 7.95 3.63
CA LEU A 23 8.29 7.03 4.73
C LEU A 23 7.49 5.83 4.23
N ALA A 24 6.44 6.05 3.45
CA ALA A 24 5.63 4.98 2.88
C ALA A 24 6.45 4.07 1.97
N LYS A 25 7.31 4.66 1.12
CA LYS A 25 8.21 3.91 0.24
C LYS A 25 9.22 3.08 1.03
N LYS A 26 9.84 3.64 2.07
CA LYS A 26 10.76 2.92 2.95
C LYS A 26 10.06 1.75 3.65
N PHE A 27 8.82 1.96 4.12
CA PHE A 27 7.99 0.91 4.69
C PHE A 27 7.73 -0.22 3.68
N ALA A 28 7.30 0.12 2.45
CA ALA A 28 7.05 -0.87 1.40
C ALA A 28 8.31 -1.66 1.01
N GLU A 29 9.47 -0.99 0.92
CA GLU A 29 10.74 -1.64 0.61
C GLU A 29 11.20 -2.62 1.71
N LEU A 30 11.00 -2.28 2.99
CA LEU A 30 11.28 -3.19 4.10
C LEU A 30 10.31 -4.37 4.11
N LEU A 31 9.02 -4.10 3.96
CA LEU A 31 7.99 -5.13 3.99
C LEU A 31 8.15 -6.14 2.85
N LYS A 32 8.51 -5.67 1.66
CA LYS A 32 8.83 -6.54 0.52
C LYS A 32 9.97 -7.51 0.83
N LYS A 33 10.99 -7.09 1.57
CA LYS A 33 12.12 -7.96 1.94
C LYS A 33 11.71 -9.06 2.91
N GLU A 34 10.78 -8.77 3.81
CA GLU A 34 10.30 -9.72 4.81
C GLU A 34 9.25 -10.69 4.25
N LEU A 35 8.39 -10.21 3.34
CA LEU A 35 7.25 -10.98 2.83
C LEU A 35 7.46 -11.57 1.42
N GLU A 36 8.49 -11.12 0.69
CA GLU A 36 8.82 -11.56 -0.67
C GLU A 36 7.58 -11.66 -1.57
N ASP A 37 7.29 -12.85 -2.11
CA ASP A 37 6.19 -13.12 -3.03
C ASP A 37 4.81 -13.11 -2.35
N PHE A 38 4.75 -13.12 -1.01
CA PHE A 38 3.48 -13.01 -0.29
C PHE A 38 2.86 -11.62 -0.44
N LEU A 39 3.68 -10.57 -0.52
CA LEU A 39 3.22 -9.21 -0.78
C LEU A 39 3.14 -8.97 -2.29
N LYS A 40 1.93 -8.75 -2.81
CA LYS A 40 1.72 -8.51 -4.24
C LYS A 40 1.78 -7.04 -4.62
N SER A 41 1.35 -6.14 -3.75
CA SER A 41 1.50 -4.70 -3.96
C SER A 41 1.39 -3.93 -2.66
N ALA A 42 2.06 -2.78 -2.62
CA ALA A 42 1.88 -1.76 -1.60
C ALA A 42 1.49 -0.43 -2.28
N ILE A 43 0.37 0.15 -1.87
CA ILE A 43 -0.21 1.32 -2.52
C ILE A 43 -0.39 2.40 -1.44
N LEU A 44 0.21 3.57 -1.66
CA LEU A 44 -0.09 4.76 -0.89
C LEU A 44 -1.43 5.30 -1.37
N PHE A 45 -2.40 5.44 -0.48
CA PHE A 45 -3.69 6.06 -0.76
C PHE A 45 -4.06 6.99 0.40
N GLY A 46 -5.23 7.61 0.39
CA GLY A 46 -5.68 8.43 1.54
C GLY A 46 -5.80 9.93 1.30
N SER A 47 -6.31 10.62 2.32
CA SER A 47 -6.73 12.03 2.30
C SER A 47 -5.57 13.03 2.23
N THR A 48 -4.35 12.58 2.53
CA THR A 48 -3.10 13.35 2.36
C THR A 48 -2.83 13.75 0.91
N ALA A 49 -3.40 13.05 -0.07
CA ALA A 49 -3.37 13.44 -1.48
C ALA A 49 -4.26 14.65 -1.82
N ARG A 50 -5.14 15.06 -0.89
CA ARG A 50 -6.22 16.03 -1.14
C ARG A 50 -6.17 17.28 -0.25
N ALA A 51 -5.47 17.25 0.87
CA ALA A 51 -5.43 18.38 1.81
C ALA A 51 -4.20 19.27 1.55
N GLU A 52 -4.42 20.51 1.12
CA GLU A 52 -3.35 21.49 0.92
C GLU A 52 -2.73 21.96 2.26
N HIS A 53 -3.46 21.86 3.39
CA HIS A 53 -2.99 22.28 4.72
C HIS A 53 -3.69 21.52 5.87
N PRO A 54 -3.17 20.38 6.33
CA PRO A 54 -3.71 19.73 7.53
C PRO A 54 -3.26 20.46 8.81
N VAL A 55 -4.20 20.67 9.74
CA VAL A 55 -3.98 21.33 11.05
C VAL A 55 -3.12 20.47 12.00
N TYR A 56 -3.05 19.15 11.73
CA TYR A 56 -2.28 18.14 12.46
C TYR A 56 -1.43 17.33 11.49
N GLU A 57 -0.39 16.66 11.97
CA GLU A 57 0.35 15.68 11.16
C GLU A 57 -0.59 14.56 10.69
N PRO A 58 -0.88 14.44 9.39
CA PRO A 58 -1.90 13.51 8.91
C PRO A 58 -1.38 12.07 8.91
N ASP A 59 -2.30 11.12 9.04
CA ASP A 59 -1.98 9.69 8.91
C ASP A 59 -1.60 9.34 7.46
N ILE A 60 -0.75 8.35 7.31
CA ILE A 60 -0.25 7.86 6.02
C ILE A 60 -0.95 6.52 5.74
N ASP A 61 -1.98 6.53 4.90
CA ASP A 61 -2.76 5.34 4.56
C ASP A 61 -2.03 4.48 3.51
N VAL A 62 -1.68 3.25 3.87
CA VAL A 62 -1.04 2.29 2.96
C VAL A 62 -1.91 1.04 2.83
N LEU A 63 -2.27 0.69 1.60
CA LEU A 63 -2.93 -0.59 1.29
C LEU A 63 -1.86 -1.61 0.93
N LEU A 64 -1.95 -2.77 1.57
CA LEU A 64 -1.19 -3.97 1.21
C LEU A 64 -2.13 -4.97 0.55
N ILE A 65 -1.70 -5.51 -0.59
CA ILE A 65 -2.37 -6.62 -1.26
C ILE A 65 -1.52 -7.88 -1.05
N ILE A 66 -2.09 -8.91 -0.42
CA ILE A 66 -1.40 -10.17 -0.10
C ILE A 66 -1.91 -11.34 -0.96
N ASP A 67 -1.03 -12.30 -1.24
CA ASP A 67 -1.35 -13.50 -2.02
C ASP A 67 -2.11 -14.54 -1.17
N ASP A 68 -3.39 -14.73 -1.47
CA ASP A 68 -4.22 -15.79 -0.90
C ASP A 68 -4.56 -16.90 -1.90
N MET A 69 -3.97 -16.87 -3.11
CA MET A 69 -4.16 -17.88 -4.13
C MET A 69 -3.10 -18.98 -4.05
N THR A 70 -1.84 -18.61 -3.79
CA THR A 70 -0.73 -19.56 -3.71
C THR A 70 -0.38 -19.97 -2.28
N GLN A 71 -0.74 -19.13 -1.30
CA GLN A 71 -0.44 -19.35 0.12
C GLN A 71 -1.70 -19.53 0.94
N ILE A 72 -1.65 -20.48 1.88
CA ILE A 72 -2.76 -20.75 2.80
C ILE A 72 -2.68 -19.75 3.95
N LEU A 73 -3.71 -18.92 4.09
CA LEU A 73 -3.86 -17.97 5.20
C LEU A 73 -4.36 -18.67 6.47
N SER A 74 -3.53 -19.53 7.06
CA SER A 74 -3.83 -20.11 8.38
C SER A 74 -3.80 -19.02 9.47
N PRO A 75 -4.44 -19.24 10.63
CA PRO A 75 -4.39 -18.31 11.75
C PRO A 75 -2.95 -17.93 12.16
N GLU A 76 -2.03 -18.89 12.11
CA GLU A 76 -0.62 -18.69 12.44
C GLU A 76 0.08 -17.79 11.41
N VAL A 77 -0.18 -18.01 10.12
CA VAL A 77 0.35 -17.16 9.04
C VAL A 77 -0.18 -15.74 9.15
N ILE A 78 -1.48 -15.56 9.44
CA ILE A 78 -2.09 -14.24 9.63
C ILE A 78 -1.48 -13.53 10.84
N GLN A 79 -1.27 -14.24 11.95
CA GLN A 79 -0.63 -13.67 13.14
C GLN A 79 0.83 -13.27 12.86
N ALA A 80 1.60 -14.14 12.20
CA ALA A 80 2.98 -13.83 11.82
C ALA A 80 3.05 -12.61 10.89
N TYR A 81 2.20 -12.57 9.86
CA TYR A 81 2.06 -11.41 8.97
C TYR A 81 1.77 -10.13 9.75
N ARG A 82 0.80 -10.17 10.66
CA ARG A 82 0.41 -9.01 11.46
C ARG A 82 1.58 -8.50 12.31
N VAL A 83 2.31 -9.41 12.97
CA VAL A 83 3.49 -9.05 13.77
C VAL A 83 4.59 -8.44 12.90
N ILE A 84 4.85 -9.00 11.71
CA ILE A 84 5.85 -8.46 10.77
C ILE A 84 5.45 -7.05 10.33
N VAL A 85 4.20 -6.83 9.94
CA VAL A 85 3.68 -5.54 9.50
C VAL A 85 3.76 -4.51 10.63
N GLU A 86 3.26 -4.83 11.82
CA GLU A 86 3.27 -3.92 12.98
C GLU A 86 4.70 -3.54 13.39
N ASN A 87 5.62 -4.51 13.45
CA ASN A 87 7.02 -4.26 13.75
C ASN A 87 7.71 -3.40 12.68
N THR A 88 7.40 -3.64 11.41
CA THR A 88 7.98 -2.87 10.29
C THR A 88 7.45 -1.45 10.29
N ALA A 89 6.16 -1.26 10.54
CA ALA A 89 5.54 0.06 10.67
C ALA A 89 6.15 0.85 11.83
N ALA A 90 6.29 0.23 13.01
CA ALA A 90 6.87 0.87 14.19
C ALA A 90 8.33 1.32 14.00
N LYS A 91 9.11 0.61 13.15
CA LYS A 91 10.48 1.00 12.77
C LYS A 91 10.53 2.20 11.85
N VAL A 92 9.46 2.49 11.11
CA VAL A 92 9.41 3.56 10.10
C VAL A 92 8.70 4.80 10.64
N SER A 93 7.44 4.67 11.05
CA SER A 93 6.65 5.75 11.63
C SER A 93 5.38 5.22 12.29
N LYS A 94 4.98 5.80 13.42
CA LYS A 94 3.70 5.52 14.09
C LYS A 94 2.49 6.09 13.34
N ARG A 95 2.71 6.94 12.33
CA ARG A 95 1.66 7.56 11.50
C ARG A 95 1.17 6.66 10.37
N LEU A 96 1.76 5.48 10.18
CA LEU A 96 1.36 4.55 9.13
C LEU A 96 0.05 3.85 9.52
N HIS A 97 -1.01 4.12 8.77
CA HIS A 97 -2.27 3.41 8.86
C HIS A 97 -2.33 2.33 7.78
N ILE A 98 -2.30 1.06 8.18
CA ILE A 98 -2.13 -0.05 7.25
C ILE A 98 -3.45 -0.80 7.08
N THR A 99 -3.93 -0.84 5.85
CA THR A 99 -5.07 -1.69 5.45
C THR A 99 -4.54 -2.87 4.65
N THR A 100 -5.07 -4.07 4.90
CA THR A 100 -4.69 -5.27 4.13
C THR A 100 -5.90 -5.83 3.39
N LEU A 101 -5.70 -6.18 2.11
CA LEU A 101 -6.67 -6.90 1.30
C LEU A 101 -6.04 -8.16 0.73
N LYS A 102 -6.85 -9.21 0.64
CA LYS A 102 -6.50 -10.43 -0.09
C LYS A 102 -6.56 -10.17 -1.58
N LEU A 103 -5.71 -10.83 -2.36
CA LEU A 103 -5.69 -10.68 -3.81
C LEU A 103 -7.04 -11.05 -4.45
N THR A 104 -7.67 -12.14 -4.01
CA THR A 104 -9.00 -12.54 -4.50
C THR A 104 -10.06 -11.47 -4.20
N SER A 105 -10.12 -11.01 -2.96
CA SER A 105 -11.07 -9.97 -2.52
C SER A 105 -10.86 -8.65 -3.25
N PHE A 106 -9.60 -8.26 -3.51
CA PHE A 106 -9.30 -7.08 -4.31
C PHE A 106 -9.94 -7.18 -5.70
N TRP A 107 -9.75 -8.29 -6.41
CA TRP A 107 -10.32 -8.48 -7.74
C TRP A 107 -11.85 -8.53 -7.74
N GLU A 108 -12.45 -9.13 -6.71
CA GLU A 108 -13.90 -9.11 -6.53
C GLU A 108 -14.43 -7.69 -6.32
N SER A 109 -13.79 -6.91 -5.44
CA SER A 109 -14.17 -5.52 -5.19
C SER A 109 -13.98 -4.63 -6.43
N VAL A 110 -12.93 -4.84 -7.22
CA VAL A 110 -12.77 -4.17 -8.52
C VAL A 110 -13.91 -4.50 -9.47
N ARG A 111 -14.26 -5.80 -9.59
CA ARG A 111 -15.35 -6.25 -10.47
C ARG A 111 -16.70 -5.68 -10.05
N ASN A 112 -16.94 -5.57 -8.75
CA ASN A 112 -18.18 -5.04 -8.19
C ASN A 112 -18.25 -3.50 -8.20
N GLY A 113 -17.17 -2.82 -8.60
CA GLY A 113 -17.11 -1.36 -8.62
C GLY A 113 -17.12 -0.75 -7.21
N ASP A 114 -16.48 -1.41 -6.24
CA ASP A 114 -16.38 -0.90 -4.88
C ASP A 114 -15.79 0.52 -4.88
N PRO A 115 -16.50 1.53 -4.33
CA PRO A 115 -16.11 2.92 -4.46
C PRO A 115 -14.76 3.23 -3.79
N ILE A 116 -14.38 2.49 -2.74
CA ILE A 116 -13.09 2.66 -2.06
C ILE A 116 -11.97 2.17 -2.97
N ILE A 117 -12.13 0.97 -3.54
CA ILE A 117 -11.14 0.40 -4.46
C ILE A 117 -11.01 1.22 -5.73
N ILE A 118 -12.12 1.71 -6.30
CA ILE A 118 -12.08 2.57 -7.48
C ILE A 118 -11.37 3.90 -7.18
N ASN A 119 -11.63 4.53 -6.02
CA ASN A 119 -10.90 5.72 -5.60
C ASN A 119 -9.41 5.44 -5.43
N MET A 120 -9.05 4.30 -4.86
CA MET A 120 -7.66 3.89 -4.74
C MET A 120 -7.00 3.67 -6.10
N LEU A 121 -7.67 3.02 -7.05
CA LEU A 121 -7.14 2.84 -8.41
C LEU A 121 -6.96 4.18 -9.15
N ARG A 122 -7.80 5.17 -8.85
CA ARG A 122 -7.73 6.51 -9.44
C ARG A 122 -6.61 7.37 -8.82
N ASP A 123 -6.55 7.41 -7.49
CA ASP A 123 -5.74 8.37 -6.74
C ASP A 123 -4.47 7.76 -6.14
N GLY A 124 -4.47 6.46 -5.90
CA GLY A 124 -3.37 5.73 -5.25
C GLY A 124 -2.07 5.77 -6.03
N VAL A 125 -0.97 5.69 -5.31
CA VAL A 125 0.38 5.67 -5.87
C VAL A 125 1.02 4.32 -5.53
N PRO A 126 1.42 3.52 -6.53
CA PRO A 126 2.11 2.26 -6.27
C PRO A 126 3.50 2.54 -5.71
N LEU A 127 3.79 1.95 -4.56
CA LEU A 127 5.10 1.99 -3.88
C LEU A 127 5.96 0.78 -4.29
N TYR A 128 5.29 -0.35 -4.52
CA TYR A 128 5.85 -1.61 -5.00
C TYR A 128 4.91 -2.28 -5.99
#